data_AF-A0A1C5VMP9-F1
#
_entry.id   AF-A0A1C5VMP9-F1
#
_cell.length_a   1.000
_cell.length_b   1.000
_cell.length_c   1.000
_cell.angle_alpha   90.00
_cell.angle_beta   90.00
_cell.angle_gamma   90.00
#
_symmetry.space_group_name_H-M   'P 1'
#
loop_
_entity.id
_entity.type
_entity.pdbx_description
1 polymer ?
#
loop_
_entity_poly.entity_id
_entity_poly.type
_entity_poly.pdbx_seq_one_letter_code
_entity_poly.pdbx_strand_id
1 'polypeptide(L)'
;MGMKRRYLAVLMGVMVATTSVPAMVYAENVKTERAADEASDESSEKADGSDENAQSDEAEENVVLGEVKSVSDTEITIAVGTMKEMGQPGGNGQGQTITITENTVITKQSGGMQQGQTGGDGQNGGVPEKPDGNGQGAEAEEISLSDIQEGDIVSITLDEDGNAASITVMSMEMSGQSQGVDSYTAVNEYTEDTTVSGETLESTGTDENAALISSGASVTLDNDTITRTSDSSTGGDNSSFYGVGAAVLATDGTAYVKDGSVTTDAAGGAGLFAYGDGTVYASGTTVKTTQDTSGGVHVAGGGTLYGWDLDVETNGESSAAIRSDRGGGTMVIDGGNYVSNGVGSPAIYSTADIAVSNASLTANGSEAVCIEGLNSIHLYDCDLTGNMSDLDQNDNTWTVILYQSMSGDSEVGNSTFQMDGGSLTSENGGVFYTTNTESTITLSNVDINYNDDNEFFLQCTGNTNQRGWGQSGANGADCHFTGISQDMQGNVIWDSISDLDFYLTEGSSLTGAVVDDETYAGEGGGGYCNIYVSSDSTWNVTGDSTVSALENEGTIVDSEGKTVTIQGTDGTVYVQGDSEYTITTGSYSDSVDLSGATSIQDQSAYTVEKPDQL
;
A
#
# COMPACT_ATOMS: atom_id res chain seq x y z
N MET A 1 -51.19 29.04 25.21
CA MET A 1 -50.40 28.30 24.21
C MET A 1 -49.03 28.11 24.82
N GLY A 2 -48.69 27.03 25.55
CA GLY A 2 -48.92 25.59 25.34
C GLY A 2 -47.85 25.08 24.37
N MET A 3 -46.88 24.21 24.69
CA MET A 3 -46.74 23.27 25.81
C MET A 3 -45.26 22.80 25.91
N LYS A 4 -44.75 22.57 27.14
CA LYS A 4 -43.56 21.73 27.46
C LYS A 4 -44.02 20.29 27.79
N ARG A 5 -43.20 19.27 27.50
CA ARG A 5 -42.97 17.96 28.22
C ARG A 5 -42.09 17.07 27.29
N ARG A 6 -40.88 16.61 27.65
CA ARG A 6 -40.38 15.62 28.64
C ARG A 6 -40.74 14.14 28.37
N TYR A 7 -39.67 13.35 28.10
CA TYR A 7 -39.33 11.94 28.38
C TYR A 7 -40.38 10.82 28.25
N LEU A 8 -40.01 9.71 27.59
CA LEU A 8 -40.14 8.36 28.16
C LEU A 8 -39.30 7.29 27.41
N ALA A 9 -38.41 6.62 28.15
CA ALA A 9 -37.82 5.32 27.81
C ALA A 9 -38.85 4.21 28.10
N VAL A 10 -38.87 3.15 27.28
CA VAL A 10 -39.70 1.96 27.54
C VAL A 10 -38.82 0.72 27.54
N LEU A 11 -38.65 0.18 28.74
CA LEU A 11 -38.10 -1.13 29.07
C LEU A 11 -39.24 -1.88 29.76
N MET A 12 -39.69 -3.01 29.22
CA MET A 12 -40.55 -3.97 29.92
C MET A 12 -40.30 -5.39 29.42
N GLY A 13 -39.62 -6.17 30.27
CA GLY A 13 -39.76 -7.61 30.29
C GLY A 13 -41.04 -8.04 31.01
N VAL A 14 -41.53 -9.23 30.68
CA VAL A 14 -42.48 -9.99 31.51
C VAL A 14 -41.96 -11.40 31.67
N MET A 15 -41.78 -11.75 32.94
CA MET A 15 -41.33 -13.01 33.52
C MET A 15 -42.55 -13.93 33.76
N VAL A 16 -42.45 -15.24 33.52
CA VAL A 16 -43.27 -16.26 34.20
C VAL A 16 -42.43 -17.52 34.46
N ALA A 17 -42.29 -17.84 35.74
CA ALA A 17 -41.68 -19.05 36.32
C ALA A 17 -42.52 -20.32 36.02
N THR A 18 -42.03 -21.56 36.16
CA THR A 18 -41.90 -22.27 37.45
C THR A 18 -41.19 -23.65 37.34
N THR A 19 -40.38 -23.93 38.37
CA THR A 19 -40.22 -25.18 39.17
C THR A 19 -39.34 -26.38 38.71
N SER A 20 -38.19 -26.49 39.40
CA SER A 20 -37.68 -27.57 40.28
C SER A 20 -37.03 -28.88 39.74
N VAL A 21 -35.69 -28.93 39.83
CA VAL A 21 -34.70 -29.91 40.44
C VAL A 21 -35.13 -31.37 40.80
N PRO A 22 -34.19 -32.34 41.06
CA PRO A 22 -32.86 -32.67 40.47
C PRO A 22 -32.56 -34.22 40.32
N ALA A 23 -31.34 -34.54 39.84
CA ALA A 23 -30.39 -35.57 40.35
C ALA A 23 -30.22 -36.96 39.69
N MET A 24 -28.96 -37.43 39.81
CA MET A 24 -28.34 -38.78 39.70
C MET A 24 -27.91 -39.25 38.30
N VAL A 25 -26.60 -39.37 37.99
CA VAL A 25 -25.53 -40.30 38.46
C VAL A 25 -25.69 -41.73 37.92
N TYR A 26 -24.66 -42.22 37.22
CA TYR A 26 -23.98 -43.55 37.24
C TYR A 26 -23.14 -43.64 35.94
N ALA A 27 -21.80 -43.63 35.92
CA ALA A 27 -20.85 -44.72 36.26
C ALA A 27 -21.31 -46.08 35.69
N GLU A 28 -20.57 -46.90 34.95
CA GLU A 28 -19.22 -47.45 35.12
C GLU A 28 -19.07 -48.50 33.98
N ASN A 29 -17.94 -48.74 33.31
CA ASN A 29 -16.89 -49.73 33.65
C ASN A 29 -15.99 -49.84 32.39
N VAL A 30 -14.66 -49.67 32.40
CA VAL A 30 -13.56 -50.37 33.11
C VAL A 30 -13.16 -51.72 32.50
N LYS A 31 -12.00 -51.67 31.81
CA LYS A 31 -10.81 -52.56 31.78
C LYS A 31 -10.94 -54.06 31.50
N THR A 32 -10.00 -54.58 30.69
CA THR A 32 -8.92 -55.54 31.10
C THR A 32 -7.82 -55.57 30.01
N GLU A 33 -6.60 -55.04 30.24
CA GLU A 33 -5.29 -55.70 30.52
C GLU A 33 -4.79 -56.73 29.48
N ARG A 34 -3.66 -56.48 28.76
CA ARG A 34 -2.21 -56.82 29.06
C ARG A 34 -1.92 -58.34 28.95
N ALA A 35 -0.83 -58.89 28.38
CA ALA A 35 0.54 -58.44 28.11
C ALA A 35 1.32 -59.45 27.21
N ALA A 36 2.46 -59.01 26.65
CA ALA A 36 3.74 -59.72 26.33
C ALA A 36 3.71 -60.87 25.28
N ASP A 37 4.74 -61.20 24.48
CA ASP A 37 6.19 -60.97 24.51
C ASP A 37 6.82 -61.29 23.11
N GLU A 38 8.12 -60.98 22.97
CA GLU A 38 9.09 -61.06 21.84
C GLU A 38 9.07 -62.26 20.84
N ALA A 39 9.47 -62.01 19.57
CA ALA A 39 10.77 -62.43 18.97
C ALA A 39 10.79 -62.65 17.42
N SER A 40 11.93 -62.23 16.84
CA SER A 40 12.67 -62.72 15.64
C SER A 40 12.19 -62.52 14.20
N ASP A 41 12.94 -61.65 13.53
CA ASP A 41 13.54 -61.66 12.18
C ASP A 41 13.60 -63.00 11.40
N GLU A 42 13.15 -63.02 10.13
CA GLU A 42 13.99 -63.34 8.95
C GLU A 42 13.17 -63.43 7.63
N SER A 43 13.72 -62.77 6.61
CA SER A 43 13.82 -63.18 5.20
C SER A 43 12.66 -62.98 4.21
N SER A 44 13.10 -62.42 3.09
CA SER A 44 12.47 -62.10 1.80
C SER A 44 11.87 -63.28 1.03
N GLU A 45 10.78 -63.04 0.28
CA GLU A 45 10.75 -63.16 -1.19
C GLU A 45 9.40 -62.71 -1.79
N LYS A 46 9.46 -62.39 -3.08
CA LYS A 46 8.58 -61.56 -3.90
C LYS A 46 7.16 -62.08 -4.21
N ALA A 47 6.26 -61.10 -4.29
CA ALA A 47 5.23 -60.81 -5.30
C ALA A 47 4.05 -61.80 -5.52
N ASP A 48 2.83 -61.31 -5.30
CA ASP A 48 1.82 -61.05 -6.35
C ASP A 48 0.58 -60.34 -5.75
N GLY A 49 0.04 -59.36 -6.48
CA GLY A 49 -1.40 -59.15 -6.67
C GLY A 49 -2.26 -58.46 -5.60
N SER A 50 -2.73 -57.26 -5.96
CA SER A 50 -4.04 -56.63 -5.66
C SER A 50 -4.39 -56.27 -4.22
N ASP A 51 -4.50 -54.97 -3.89
CA ASP A 51 -5.76 -54.23 -4.07
C ASP A 51 -5.59 -52.73 -3.77
N GLU A 52 -6.46 -51.97 -4.41
CA GLU A 52 -6.57 -50.53 -4.54
C GLU A 52 -6.73 -49.78 -3.21
N ASN A 53 -6.06 -48.63 -3.08
CA ASN A 53 -6.70 -47.46 -2.52
C ASN A 53 -6.21 -46.23 -3.28
N ALA A 54 -7.13 -45.62 -4.02
CA ALA A 54 -6.92 -44.44 -4.83
C ALA A 54 -6.56 -43.26 -3.93
N GLN A 55 -5.32 -42.79 -4.07
CA GLN A 55 -4.86 -41.51 -3.60
C GLN A 55 -5.01 -40.54 -4.78
N SER A 56 -5.89 -39.56 -4.64
CA SER A 56 -5.94 -38.42 -5.56
C SER A 56 -4.75 -37.53 -5.21
N ASP A 57 -3.67 -37.70 -5.95
CA ASP A 57 -2.54 -36.77 -5.96
C ASP A 57 -3.05 -35.46 -6.59
N GLU A 58 -3.25 -34.43 -5.78
CA GLU A 58 -3.26 -33.06 -6.29
C GLU A 58 -1.80 -32.70 -6.56
N ALA A 59 -1.44 -32.63 -7.85
CA ALA A 59 -0.11 -32.33 -8.29
C ALA A 59 0.25 -30.90 -7.89
N GLU A 60 1.32 -30.76 -7.09
CA GLU A 60 2.07 -29.50 -6.97
C GLU A 60 2.41 -29.02 -8.39
N GLU A 61 2.00 -27.79 -8.75
CA GLU A 61 2.37 -27.24 -10.04
C GLU A 61 3.90 -26.98 -10.06
N ASN A 62 4.62 -27.69 -10.93
CA ASN A 62 6.06 -27.50 -11.16
C ASN A 62 6.32 -26.18 -11.89
N VAL A 63 6.12 -25.05 -11.21
CA VAL A 63 6.34 -23.71 -11.76
C VAL A 63 7.68 -23.17 -11.26
N VAL A 64 8.47 -22.62 -12.19
CA VAL A 64 9.76 -21.96 -11.91
C VAL A 64 9.69 -20.52 -12.37
N LEU A 65 10.00 -19.60 -11.44
CA LEU A 65 10.10 -18.17 -11.71
C LEU A 65 11.57 -17.76 -11.84
N GLY A 66 11.86 -16.85 -12.77
CA GLY A 66 13.21 -16.31 -12.87
C GLY A 66 13.38 -15.23 -13.93
N GLU A 67 14.51 -14.54 -13.87
CA GLU A 67 14.95 -13.57 -14.86
C GLU A 67 15.75 -14.28 -15.97
N VAL A 68 15.40 -14.02 -17.22
CA VAL A 68 16.08 -14.62 -18.38
C VAL A 68 17.51 -14.11 -18.49
N LYS A 69 18.49 -15.01 -18.45
CA LYS A 69 19.92 -14.72 -18.65
C LYS A 69 20.42 -15.02 -20.07
N SER A 70 19.76 -15.94 -20.76
CA SER A 70 20.02 -16.19 -22.18
C SER A 70 18.91 -17.03 -22.80
N VAL A 71 18.60 -16.78 -24.06
CA VAL A 71 17.66 -17.58 -24.87
C VAL A 71 18.41 -18.12 -26.10
N SER A 72 18.19 -19.39 -26.42
CA SER A 72 18.62 -20.04 -27.66
C SER A 72 17.42 -20.69 -28.35
N ASP A 73 17.62 -21.25 -29.54
CA ASP A 73 16.54 -21.89 -30.33
C ASP A 73 15.81 -23.03 -29.58
N THR A 74 16.44 -23.66 -28.58
CA THR A 74 15.90 -24.84 -27.89
C THR A 74 16.04 -24.80 -26.37
N GLU A 75 16.62 -23.74 -25.80
CA GLU A 75 16.88 -23.64 -24.36
C GLU A 75 16.72 -22.20 -23.89
N ILE A 76 16.14 -22.04 -22.70
CA ILE A 76 16.12 -20.79 -21.93
C ILE A 76 16.92 -20.99 -20.65
N THR A 77 17.79 -20.05 -20.32
CA THR A 77 18.48 -20.03 -19.02
C THR A 77 17.96 -18.88 -18.21
N ILE A 78 17.49 -19.17 -17.01
CA ILE A 78 17.00 -18.18 -16.05
C ILE A 78 17.88 -18.17 -14.81
N ALA A 79 18.01 -17.01 -14.17
CA ALA A 79 18.43 -16.94 -12.78
C ALA A 79 17.18 -17.19 -11.92
N VAL A 80 17.15 -18.35 -11.27
CA VAL A 80 16.05 -18.71 -10.37
C VAL A 80 16.19 -17.91 -9.08
N GLY A 81 15.10 -17.24 -8.68
CA GLY A 81 15.04 -16.46 -7.45
C GLY A 81 13.59 -16.35 -6.98
N THR A 82 13.40 -16.08 -5.70
CA THR A 82 12.11 -15.58 -5.20
C THR A 82 11.97 -14.11 -5.65
N MET A 83 10.75 -13.58 -5.76
CA MET A 83 10.52 -12.17 -6.14
C MET A 83 11.37 -11.19 -5.32
N LYS A 84 11.71 -11.53 -4.06
CA LYS A 84 12.59 -10.77 -3.15
C LYS A 84 14.03 -10.60 -3.68
N GLU A 85 14.56 -11.54 -4.47
CA GLU A 85 15.91 -11.46 -5.06
C GLU A 85 15.92 -10.80 -6.45
N MET A 86 14.80 -10.81 -7.17
CA MET A 86 14.69 -10.28 -8.54
C MET A 86 14.54 -8.75 -8.60
N GLY A 87 14.36 -8.08 -7.45
CA GLY A 87 14.34 -6.61 -7.32
C GLY A 87 15.71 -5.95 -7.09
N GLN A 88 16.80 -6.72 -6.94
CA GLN A 88 18.16 -6.17 -6.83
C GLN A 88 18.92 -6.35 -8.16
N PRO A 89 19.49 -5.28 -8.75
CA PRO A 89 20.35 -5.44 -9.91
C PRO A 89 21.64 -6.17 -9.51
N GLY A 90 21.68 -7.50 -9.72
CA GLY A 90 22.89 -8.32 -9.58
C GLY A 90 22.82 -9.55 -8.66
N GLY A 91 21.65 -10.10 -8.35
CA GLY A 91 21.53 -11.35 -7.57
C GLY A 91 22.22 -12.56 -8.24
N ASN A 92 23.03 -13.31 -7.48
CA ASN A 92 23.68 -14.56 -7.90
C ASN A 92 22.71 -15.78 -7.83
N GLY A 93 21.50 -15.66 -8.39
CA GLY A 93 20.56 -16.78 -8.48
C GLY A 93 21.21 -18.00 -9.15
N GLN A 94 20.85 -19.22 -8.74
CA GLN A 94 21.34 -20.42 -9.42
C GLN A 94 20.78 -20.41 -10.85
N GLY A 95 21.67 -20.38 -11.84
CA GLY A 95 21.30 -20.47 -13.25
C GLY A 95 20.67 -21.83 -13.54
N GLN A 96 19.40 -21.85 -13.92
CA GLN A 96 18.69 -23.04 -14.37
C GLN A 96 18.45 -22.94 -15.88
N THR A 97 18.94 -23.93 -16.62
CA THR A 97 18.67 -24.07 -18.06
C THR A 97 17.51 -25.03 -18.25
N ILE A 98 16.49 -24.60 -18.99
CA ILE A 98 15.26 -25.34 -19.26
C ILE A 98 15.14 -25.53 -20.77
N THR A 99 14.84 -26.76 -21.19
CA THR A 99 14.66 -27.11 -22.60
C THR A 99 13.29 -26.64 -23.09
N ILE A 100 13.27 -26.02 -24.27
CA ILE A 100 12.06 -25.65 -25.00
C ILE A 100 11.75 -26.71 -26.04
N THR A 101 10.50 -27.14 -26.12
CA THR A 101 10.04 -28.12 -27.10
C THR A 101 9.08 -27.49 -28.11
N GLU A 102 8.77 -28.22 -29.18
CA GLU A 102 7.78 -27.79 -30.17
C GLU A 102 6.35 -27.64 -29.60
N ASN A 103 6.09 -28.20 -28.42
CA ASN A 103 4.80 -28.15 -27.74
C ASN A 103 4.74 -27.08 -26.64
N THR A 104 5.84 -26.36 -26.39
CA THR A 104 5.87 -25.30 -25.38
C THR A 104 4.98 -24.14 -25.81
N VAL A 105 3.98 -23.82 -25.01
CA VAL A 105 3.11 -22.66 -25.25
C VAL A 105 3.78 -21.42 -24.65
N ILE A 106 4.01 -20.39 -25.46
CA ILE A 106 4.65 -19.15 -24.98
C ILE A 106 3.64 -18.01 -25.09
N THR A 107 3.38 -17.37 -23.98
CA THR A 107 2.45 -16.23 -23.90
C THR A 107 3.14 -15.02 -23.27
N LYS A 108 2.71 -13.83 -23.66
CA LYS A 108 3.04 -12.57 -23.01
C LYS A 108 1.79 -12.04 -22.34
N GLN A 109 1.92 -11.64 -21.08
CA GLN A 109 0.84 -10.92 -20.41
C GLN A 109 0.95 -9.44 -20.82
N SER A 110 -0.01 -8.94 -21.59
CA SER A 110 -0.10 -7.52 -21.93
C SER A 110 -0.97 -6.80 -20.90
N GLY A 111 -0.37 -5.91 -20.12
CA GLY A 111 -1.11 -5.12 -19.14
C GLY A 111 -0.25 -4.14 -18.36
N GLY A 112 -0.10 -2.92 -18.89
CA GLY A 112 -0.31 -1.76 -18.03
C GLY A 112 -1.78 -1.77 -17.61
N MET A 113 -2.08 -1.47 -16.35
CA MET A 113 -3.47 -1.35 -15.91
C MET A 113 -4.15 -0.23 -16.69
N GLN A 114 -4.94 -0.59 -17.69
CA GLN A 114 -5.90 0.32 -18.29
C GLN A 114 -7.02 0.51 -17.27
N GLN A 115 -6.96 1.62 -16.55
CA GLN A 115 -7.99 2.09 -15.64
C GLN A 115 -9.33 2.11 -16.39
N GLY A 116 -10.30 1.35 -15.90
CA GLY A 116 -11.57 1.13 -16.57
C GLY A 116 -12.39 2.41 -16.69
N GLN A 117 -12.54 2.92 -17.90
CA GLN A 117 -13.61 3.85 -18.26
C GLN A 117 -14.98 3.26 -17.88
N THR A 118 -15.69 3.88 -16.94
CA THR A 118 -17.14 3.69 -16.82
C THR A 118 -17.88 5.00 -17.11
N GLY A 119 -18.20 5.21 -18.39
CA GLY A 119 -19.20 6.20 -18.81
C GLY A 119 -20.61 5.64 -18.58
N GLY A 120 -21.46 6.40 -17.87
CA GLY A 120 -22.80 5.99 -17.45
C GLY A 120 -23.91 6.09 -18.52
N ASP A 121 -25.03 5.40 -18.27
CA ASP A 121 -26.36 6.01 -18.13
C ASP A 121 -27.43 4.95 -17.74
N GLY A 122 -28.30 5.30 -16.80
CA GLY A 122 -29.39 4.44 -16.32
C GLY A 122 -30.69 4.57 -17.12
N GLN A 123 -31.40 3.45 -17.34
CA GLN A 123 -32.78 3.19 -16.91
C GLN A 123 -33.48 2.04 -17.69
N ASN A 124 -34.22 1.24 -16.91
CA ASN A 124 -35.35 0.35 -17.26
C ASN A 124 -35.07 -1.00 -17.95
N GLY A 125 -35.09 -2.06 -17.13
CA GLY A 125 -36.25 -2.97 -17.07
C GLY A 125 -36.31 -4.13 -18.07
N GLY A 126 -35.96 -5.33 -17.59
CA GLY A 126 -36.42 -6.60 -18.14
C GLY A 126 -35.40 -7.73 -17.97
N VAL A 127 -35.74 -8.75 -17.17
CA VAL A 127 -35.03 -10.03 -17.17
C VAL A 127 -35.39 -10.79 -18.46
N PRO A 128 -34.39 -11.30 -19.20
CA PRO A 128 -34.50 -12.67 -19.70
C PRO A 128 -33.21 -13.50 -19.52
N GLU A 129 -33.41 -14.81 -19.63
CA GLU A 129 -32.59 -15.94 -19.17
C GLU A 129 -31.14 -16.05 -19.69
N LYS A 130 -30.33 -16.75 -18.88
CA LYS A 130 -28.97 -17.26 -19.14
C LYS A 130 -28.92 -18.18 -20.37
N PRO A 131 -27.87 -18.05 -21.20
CA PRO A 131 -27.21 -19.21 -21.80
C PRO A 131 -25.72 -19.31 -21.39
N ASP A 132 -25.26 -20.54 -21.26
CA ASP A 132 -23.96 -20.98 -20.76
C ASP A 132 -22.74 -20.60 -21.63
N GLY A 133 -21.57 -20.46 -20.99
CA GLY A 133 -20.27 -20.82 -21.60
C GLY A 133 -19.19 -19.72 -21.61
N ASN A 134 -18.08 -20.03 -20.93
CA ASN A 134 -16.73 -19.42 -20.93
C ASN A 134 -16.55 -18.03 -20.32
N GLY A 135 -15.92 -18.02 -19.13
CA GLY A 135 -15.35 -16.82 -18.52
C GLY A 135 -14.22 -16.26 -19.38
N GLN A 136 -14.23 -14.94 -19.57
CA GLN A 136 -13.15 -14.19 -20.20
C GLN A 136 -12.11 -13.89 -19.12
N GLY A 137 -10.99 -14.62 -19.15
CA GLY A 137 -9.77 -14.28 -18.42
C GLY A 137 -8.97 -13.22 -19.18
N ALA A 138 -7.99 -12.62 -18.51
CA ALA A 138 -7.04 -11.66 -19.06
C ALA A 138 -6.51 -12.10 -20.44
N GLU A 139 -6.43 -11.19 -21.41
CA GLU A 139 -5.95 -11.50 -22.75
C GLU A 139 -4.43 -11.72 -22.70
N ALA A 140 -4.00 -12.98 -22.61
CA ALA A 140 -2.62 -13.37 -22.85
C ALA A 140 -2.38 -13.48 -24.37
N GLU A 141 -1.39 -12.76 -24.88
CA GLU A 141 -0.99 -12.82 -26.29
C GLU A 141 -0.04 -14.01 -26.50
N GLU A 142 -0.33 -14.90 -27.44
CA GLU A 142 0.59 -15.98 -27.82
C GLU A 142 1.76 -15.37 -28.62
N ILE A 143 2.98 -15.52 -28.12
CA ILE A 143 4.21 -14.97 -28.71
C ILE A 143 5.19 -16.10 -29.08
N SER A 144 6.26 -15.77 -29.79
CA SER A 144 7.31 -16.74 -30.14
C SER A 144 8.48 -16.68 -29.16
N LEU A 145 9.27 -17.75 -29.08
CA LEU A 145 10.50 -17.79 -28.26
C LEU A 145 11.47 -16.66 -28.62
N SER A 146 11.47 -16.20 -29.88
CA SER A 146 12.26 -15.06 -30.36
C SER A 146 11.88 -13.72 -29.75
N ASP A 147 10.70 -13.64 -29.13
CA ASP A 147 10.19 -12.41 -28.50
C ASP A 147 10.63 -12.30 -27.03
N ILE A 148 11.20 -13.36 -26.46
CA ILE A 148 11.79 -13.37 -25.12
C ILE A 148 13.23 -12.84 -25.18
N GLN A 149 13.58 -11.94 -24.29
CA GLN A 149 14.88 -11.28 -24.21
C GLN A 149 15.59 -11.54 -22.88
N GLU A 150 16.92 -11.36 -22.86
CA GLU A 150 17.67 -11.30 -21.60
C GLU A 150 17.12 -10.14 -20.75
N GLY A 151 16.82 -10.41 -19.47
CA GLY A 151 16.19 -9.47 -18.55
C GLY A 151 14.67 -9.65 -18.37
N ASP A 152 14.00 -10.43 -19.23
CA ASP A 152 12.57 -10.70 -19.04
C ASP A 152 12.31 -11.51 -17.77
N ILE A 153 11.22 -11.18 -17.06
CA ILE A 153 10.72 -12.00 -15.96
C ILE A 153 9.73 -13.01 -16.53
N VAL A 154 10.00 -14.29 -16.30
CA VAL A 154 9.21 -15.39 -16.86
C VAL A 154 8.71 -16.31 -15.76
N SER A 155 7.49 -16.81 -15.95
CA SER A 155 6.95 -17.96 -15.23
C SER A 155 6.94 -19.16 -16.15
N ILE A 156 7.63 -20.23 -15.76
CA ILE A 156 7.81 -21.43 -16.56
C ILE A 156 7.17 -22.61 -15.85
N THR A 157 6.13 -23.19 -16.43
CA THR A 157 5.56 -24.46 -15.98
C THR A 157 6.32 -25.59 -16.65
N LEU A 158 6.84 -26.54 -15.86
CA LEU A 158 7.57 -27.70 -16.35
C LEU A 158 6.66 -28.91 -16.56
N ASP A 159 6.94 -29.70 -17.60
CA ASP A 159 6.32 -31.01 -17.82
C ASP A 159 6.94 -32.11 -16.94
N GLU A 160 6.39 -33.34 -17.02
CA GLU A 160 6.87 -34.50 -16.26
C GLU A 160 8.35 -34.88 -16.54
N ASP A 161 8.89 -34.43 -17.68
CA ASP A 161 10.27 -34.67 -18.11
C ASP A 161 11.21 -33.50 -17.76
N GLY A 162 10.69 -32.42 -17.17
CA GLY A 162 11.43 -31.22 -16.78
C GLY A 162 11.68 -30.22 -17.92
N ASN A 163 10.96 -30.32 -19.05
CA ASN A 163 10.99 -29.33 -20.13
C ASN A 163 9.89 -28.29 -19.91
N ALA A 164 9.96 -27.14 -20.59
CA ALA A 164 8.91 -26.13 -20.51
C ALA A 164 7.60 -26.63 -21.16
N ALA A 165 6.55 -26.83 -20.38
CA ALA A 165 5.18 -27.02 -20.87
C ALA A 165 4.59 -25.69 -21.33
N SER A 166 4.79 -24.63 -20.54
CA SER A 166 4.43 -23.26 -20.91
C SER A 166 5.42 -22.24 -20.35
N ILE A 167 5.57 -21.13 -21.06
CA ILE A 167 6.32 -19.96 -20.62
C ILE A 167 5.40 -18.76 -20.71
N THR A 168 5.11 -18.15 -19.57
CA THR A 168 4.45 -16.86 -19.50
C THR A 168 5.51 -15.80 -19.28
N VAL A 169 5.74 -14.96 -20.29
CA VAL A 169 6.52 -13.74 -20.15
C VAL A 169 5.67 -12.73 -19.40
N MET A 170 6.07 -12.47 -18.15
CA MET A 170 5.40 -11.53 -17.25
C MET A 170 5.97 -10.13 -17.40
N SER A 171 6.74 -9.87 -18.48
CA SER A 171 7.52 -8.65 -18.68
C SER A 171 6.81 -7.40 -18.14
N MET A 172 7.37 -6.82 -17.08
CA MET A 172 7.58 -5.37 -17.10
C MET A 172 8.41 -5.10 -18.35
N GLU A 173 7.96 -4.24 -19.24
CA GLU A 173 8.79 -3.84 -20.38
C GLU A 173 10.04 -3.11 -19.87
N MET A 174 11.10 -3.85 -19.53
CA MET A 174 12.45 -3.30 -19.36
C MET A 174 13.11 -2.98 -20.73
N SER A 175 12.36 -3.09 -21.83
CA SER A 175 12.65 -2.44 -23.11
C SER A 175 11.69 -1.29 -23.43
N GLY A 176 11.25 -0.61 -22.38
CA GLY A 176 10.50 0.63 -22.41
C GLY A 176 10.94 1.52 -21.25
N GLN A 177 12.25 1.68 -21.04
CA GLN A 177 12.71 3.00 -20.60
C GLN A 177 12.22 3.94 -21.69
N SER A 178 10.99 4.45 -21.53
CA SER A 178 10.43 5.49 -22.37
C SER A 178 11.54 6.52 -22.39
N GLN A 179 12.15 6.66 -23.57
CA GLN A 179 13.04 7.77 -23.81
C GLN A 179 12.16 8.96 -23.43
N GLY A 180 12.57 9.71 -22.40
CA GLY A 180 11.81 10.86 -21.94
C GLY A 180 11.37 11.71 -23.14
N VAL A 181 10.28 12.43 -22.99
CA VAL A 181 9.64 13.12 -24.11
C VAL A 181 10.64 13.98 -24.89
N ASP A 182 10.71 13.78 -26.22
CA ASP A 182 11.68 14.46 -27.09
C ASP A 182 11.51 15.99 -27.10
N SER A 183 10.28 16.45 -26.89
CA SER A 183 9.92 17.86 -26.86
C SER A 183 8.55 18.08 -26.23
N TYR A 184 8.30 19.30 -25.77
CA TYR A 184 7.01 19.73 -25.23
C TYR A 184 6.32 20.69 -26.20
N THR A 185 5.01 20.55 -26.34
CA THR A 185 4.17 21.58 -26.98
C THR A 185 3.63 22.49 -25.89
N ALA A 186 3.69 23.81 -26.10
CA ALA A 186 3.14 24.78 -25.16
C ALA A 186 2.62 26.02 -25.89
N VAL A 187 1.55 26.64 -25.35
CA VAL A 187 1.07 27.94 -25.85
C VAL A 187 2.04 29.06 -25.48
N ASN A 188 2.54 29.03 -24.24
CA ASN A 188 3.48 30.01 -23.72
C ASN A 188 4.77 29.30 -23.32
N GLU A 189 5.82 29.46 -24.13
CA GLU A 189 7.15 28.94 -23.86
C GLU A 189 8.06 30.07 -23.36
N TYR A 190 8.61 29.90 -22.17
CA TYR A 190 9.50 30.85 -21.52
C TYR A 190 10.91 30.26 -21.42
N THR A 191 11.84 30.82 -22.19
CA THR A 191 13.26 30.43 -22.24
C THR A 191 14.19 31.56 -21.76
N GLU A 192 13.63 32.68 -21.32
CA GLU A 192 14.33 33.81 -20.73
C GLU A 192 13.54 34.32 -19.51
N ASP A 193 14.25 34.90 -18.54
CA ASP A 193 13.65 35.45 -17.32
C ASP A 193 12.56 36.48 -17.64
N THR A 194 11.40 36.35 -17.00
CA THR A 194 10.28 37.28 -17.22
C THR A 194 9.28 37.29 -16.06
N THR A 195 8.39 38.28 -16.09
CA THR A 195 7.22 38.36 -15.23
C THR A 195 5.99 38.55 -16.10
N VAL A 196 4.99 37.69 -15.89
CA VAL A 196 3.65 37.77 -16.46
C VAL A 196 2.70 38.08 -15.30
N SER A 197 1.77 39.00 -15.51
CA SER A 197 0.89 39.41 -14.41
C SER A 197 -0.49 39.86 -14.89
N GLY A 198 -1.53 39.29 -14.26
CA GLY A 198 -2.92 39.62 -14.55
C GLY A 198 -3.40 39.17 -15.93
N GLU A 199 -2.68 38.25 -16.58
CA GLU A 199 -2.99 37.76 -17.91
C GLU A 199 -3.81 36.48 -17.87
N THR A 200 -4.35 36.08 -19.02
CA THR A 200 -5.02 34.78 -19.20
C THR A 200 -4.18 33.92 -20.14
N LEU A 201 -3.72 32.76 -19.65
CA LEU A 201 -2.92 31.79 -20.41
C LEU A 201 -3.77 30.55 -20.69
N GLU A 202 -4.32 30.46 -21.91
CA GLU A 202 -5.28 29.41 -22.30
C GLU A 202 -4.65 28.41 -23.29
N SER A 203 -4.67 27.12 -22.94
CA SER A 203 -4.30 26.00 -23.82
C SER A 203 -5.50 25.11 -24.13
N THR A 204 -5.66 24.79 -25.43
CA THR A 204 -6.75 23.92 -25.92
C THR A 204 -6.27 22.76 -26.80
N GLY A 205 -4.98 22.70 -27.12
CA GLY A 205 -4.40 21.63 -27.92
C GLY A 205 -4.45 20.27 -27.22
N THR A 206 -4.22 19.20 -27.99
CA THR A 206 -3.94 17.87 -27.42
C THR A 206 -2.56 17.90 -26.76
N ASP A 207 -2.45 17.45 -25.52
CA ASP A 207 -1.17 17.28 -24.81
C ASP A 207 -0.28 18.55 -24.79
N GLU A 208 -0.91 19.73 -24.90
CA GLU A 208 -0.25 21.03 -25.00
C GLU A 208 -0.24 21.74 -23.64
N ASN A 209 0.94 22.09 -23.15
CA ASN A 209 1.05 22.84 -21.89
C ASN A 209 0.53 24.26 -22.05
N ALA A 210 -0.06 24.85 -20.99
CA ALA A 210 -0.43 26.26 -21.04
C ALA A 210 0.79 27.17 -20.87
N ALA A 211 1.69 26.81 -19.95
CA ALA A 211 2.99 27.46 -19.73
C ALA A 211 4.10 26.41 -19.56
N LEU A 212 5.17 26.55 -20.34
CA LEU A 212 6.41 25.79 -20.22
C LEU A 212 7.55 26.73 -19.83
N ILE A 213 8.22 26.43 -18.73
CA ILE A 213 9.38 27.16 -18.23
C ILE A 213 10.60 26.26 -18.36
N SER A 214 11.56 26.67 -19.19
CA SER A 214 12.72 25.85 -19.53
C SER A 214 13.99 26.68 -19.79
N SER A 215 15.08 26.02 -20.19
CA SER A 215 16.36 26.64 -20.55
C SER A 215 16.99 27.49 -19.44
N GLY A 216 16.75 27.14 -18.17
CA GLY A 216 17.23 27.90 -17.01
C GLY A 216 16.47 29.20 -16.73
N ALA A 217 15.36 29.47 -17.41
CA ALA A 217 14.58 30.69 -17.22
C ALA A 217 13.95 30.77 -15.82
N SER A 218 13.98 31.96 -15.22
CA SER A 218 13.26 32.29 -13.99
C SER A 218 12.03 33.14 -14.31
N VAL A 219 10.84 32.55 -14.15
CA VAL A 219 9.57 33.15 -14.59
C VAL A 219 8.62 33.34 -13.42
N THR A 220 8.09 34.55 -13.25
CA THR A 220 7.01 34.83 -12.29
C THR A 220 5.67 34.93 -13.02
N LEU A 221 4.68 34.17 -12.57
CA LEU A 221 3.28 34.19 -13.00
C LEU A 221 2.46 34.77 -11.83
N ASP A 222 2.10 36.04 -11.91
CA ASP A 222 1.58 36.86 -10.81
C ASP A 222 0.12 37.26 -11.02
N ASN A 223 -0.79 36.63 -10.28
CA ASN A 223 -2.24 36.84 -10.38
C ASN A 223 -2.75 36.55 -11.81
N ASP A 224 -2.17 35.55 -12.47
CA ASP A 224 -2.60 35.07 -13.79
C ASP A 224 -3.76 34.06 -13.67
N THR A 225 -4.58 33.98 -14.73
CA THR A 225 -5.58 32.94 -14.92
C THR A 225 -5.08 31.93 -15.96
N ILE A 226 -4.67 30.75 -15.54
CA ILE A 226 -4.09 29.72 -16.40
C ILE A 226 -5.13 28.61 -16.59
N THR A 227 -5.51 28.34 -17.84
CA THR A 227 -6.54 27.35 -18.16
C THR A 227 -6.06 26.35 -19.20
N ARG A 228 -6.37 25.09 -18.97
CA ARG A 228 -6.03 23.98 -19.84
C ARG A 228 -7.27 23.12 -20.09
N THR A 229 -7.80 23.09 -21.31
CA THR A 229 -9.02 22.33 -21.63
C THR A 229 -8.82 21.51 -22.89
N SER A 230 -9.03 20.20 -22.85
CA SER A 230 -8.91 19.36 -24.06
C SER A 230 -9.62 18.02 -23.91
N ASP A 231 -10.61 17.83 -24.77
CA ASP A 231 -11.32 16.55 -24.94
C ASP A 231 -10.49 15.50 -25.71
N SER A 232 -9.38 15.91 -26.32
CA SER A 232 -8.54 15.06 -27.16
C SER A 232 -7.31 14.51 -26.44
N SER A 233 -6.99 15.05 -25.25
CA SER A 233 -5.91 14.54 -24.41
C SER A 233 -6.42 13.31 -23.66
N THR A 234 -5.61 12.27 -23.56
CA THR A 234 -6.00 10.98 -22.97
C THR A 234 -5.26 10.65 -21.68
N GLY A 235 -4.33 11.53 -21.25
CA GLY A 235 -3.44 11.27 -20.13
C GLY A 235 -2.47 10.12 -20.37
N GLY A 236 -2.11 9.41 -19.29
CA GLY A 236 -1.20 8.27 -19.29
C GLY A 236 0.22 8.61 -18.83
N ASP A 237 1.16 7.74 -19.20
CA ASP A 237 2.55 7.81 -18.74
C ASP A 237 3.22 9.13 -19.09
N ASN A 238 3.00 9.67 -20.30
CA ASN A 238 3.68 10.90 -20.70
C ASN A 238 3.26 12.11 -19.86
N SER A 239 1.97 12.19 -19.51
CA SER A 239 1.48 13.27 -18.66
C SER A 239 1.93 13.07 -17.21
N SER A 240 1.90 11.82 -16.71
CA SER A 240 2.23 11.51 -15.32
C SER A 240 3.73 11.58 -15.06
N PHE A 241 4.56 11.04 -15.95
CA PHE A 241 5.99 10.87 -15.72
C PHE A 241 6.84 12.02 -16.26
N TYR A 242 6.32 12.79 -17.22
CA TYR A 242 7.08 13.84 -17.90
C TYR A 242 6.38 15.21 -17.93
N GLY A 243 5.18 15.33 -17.35
CA GLY A 243 4.43 16.59 -17.28
C GLY A 243 3.82 17.06 -18.60
N VAL A 244 3.71 16.19 -19.60
CA VAL A 244 3.07 16.53 -20.89
C VAL A 244 1.61 16.93 -20.67
N GLY A 245 1.23 18.11 -21.18
CA GLY A 245 -0.15 18.60 -21.14
C GLY A 245 -0.55 19.26 -19.81
N ALA A 246 0.39 19.48 -18.89
CA ALA A 246 0.18 20.22 -17.66
C ALA A 246 -0.20 21.69 -17.92
N ALA A 247 -0.88 22.33 -16.97
CA ALA A 247 -1.13 23.77 -17.08
C ALA A 247 0.17 24.57 -16.92
N VAL A 248 0.95 24.30 -15.87
CA VAL A 248 2.30 24.88 -15.71
C VAL A 248 3.31 23.75 -15.58
N LEU A 249 4.31 23.74 -16.45
CA LEU A 249 5.42 22.78 -16.41
C LEU A 249 6.75 23.53 -16.31
N ALA A 250 7.60 23.13 -15.36
CA ALA A 250 9.01 23.51 -15.30
C ALA A 250 9.90 22.26 -15.47
N THR A 251 10.85 22.28 -16.42
CA THR A 251 11.73 21.12 -16.74
C THR A 251 13.19 21.32 -16.36
N ASP A 252 13.71 22.52 -16.59
CA ASP A 252 15.08 22.96 -16.27
C ASP A 252 15.12 24.46 -15.99
N GLY A 253 13.95 25.05 -15.73
CA GLY A 253 13.79 26.44 -15.30
C GLY A 253 13.03 26.53 -13.97
N THR A 254 12.77 27.76 -13.53
CA THR A 254 12.11 28.05 -12.25
C THR A 254 10.84 28.85 -12.47
N ALA A 255 9.70 28.31 -12.03
CA ALA A 255 8.42 29.02 -12.02
C ALA A 255 8.11 29.55 -10.61
N TYR A 256 7.66 30.80 -10.52
CA TYR A 256 7.09 31.41 -9.32
C TYR A 256 5.62 31.73 -9.60
N VAL A 257 4.69 30.94 -9.07
CA VAL A 257 3.25 31.06 -9.33
C VAL A 257 2.56 31.64 -8.10
N LYS A 258 1.84 32.76 -8.24
CA LYS A 258 1.20 33.39 -7.07
C LYS A 258 -0.12 34.07 -7.34
N ASP A 259 -0.95 34.14 -6.30
CA ASP A 259 -2.18 34.95 -6.20
C ASP A 259 -3.21 34.74 -7.33
N GLY A 260 -3.02 33.70 -8.16
CA GLY A 260 -3.78 33.46 -9.38
C GLY A 260 -4.63 32.19 -9.29
N SER A 261 -5.04 31.69 -10.46
CA SER A 261 -5.79 30.44 -10.56
C SER A 261 -5.29 29.58 -11.71
N VAL A 262 -5.15 28.28 -11.46
CA VAL A 262 -4.80 27.26 -12.44
C VAL A 262 -5.96 26.27 -12.53
N THR A 263 -6.57 26.12 -13.70
CA THR A 263 -7.70 25.20 -13.92
C THR A 263 -7.44 24.26 -15.09
N THR A 264 -7.63 22.96 -14.88
CA THR A 264 -7.51 21.96 -15.93
C THR A 264 -8.78 21.14 -16.10
N ASP A 265 -9.13 20.90 -17.36
CA ASP A 265 -10.21 20.06 -17.84
C ASP A 265 -9.71 19.29 -19.07
N ALA A 266 -8.68 18.47 -18.84
CA ALA A 266 -8.02 17.62 -19.82
C ALA A 266 -7.45 16.39 -19.09
N ALA A 267 -7.64 15.18 -19.62
CA ALA A 267 -7.08 13.99 -19.00
C ALA A 267 -5.54 14.06 -18.98
N GLY A 268 -4.95 13.75 -17.81
CA GLY A 268 -3.51 13.93 -17.54
C GLY A 268 -3.08 15.38 -17.33
N GLY A 269 -3.99 16.35 -17.41
CA GLY A 269 -3.69 17.77 -17.29
C GLY A 269 -3.38 18.16 -15.83
N ALA A 270 -2.16 17.91 -15.37
CA ALA A 270 -1.72 18.33 -14.05
C ALA A 270 -1.77 19.87 -13.88
N GLY A 271 -1.99 20.33 -12.65
CA GLY A 271 -2.03 21.77 -12.34
C GLY A 271 -0.65 22.41 -12.41
N LEU A 272 0.18 22.15 -11.40
CA LEU A 272 1.56 22.62 -11.30
C LEU A 272 2.51 21.43 -11.33
N PHE A 273 3.40 21.38 -12.32
CA PHE A 273 4.30 20.24 -12.53
C PHE A 273 5.77 20.69 -12.54
N ALA A 274 6.61 20.06 -11.71
CA ALA A 274 8.07 20.15 -11.81
C ALA A 274 8.66 18.80 -12.26
N TYR A 275 9.45 18.82 -13.32
CA TYR A 275 10.10 17.65 -13.89
C TYR A 275 11.62 17.88 -14.00
N GLY A 276 12.44 16.83 -13.83
CA GLY A 276 13.88 16.92 -14.07
C GLY A 276 14.55 17.94 -13.14
N ASP A 277 15.30 18.88 -13.72
CA ASP A 277 15.97 19.96 -12.97
C ASP A 277 15.02 21.17 -12.71
N GLY A 278 13.75 21.04 -13.08
CA GLY A 278 12.74 22.08 -12.94
C GLY A 278 12.36 22.34 -11.49
N THR A 279 12.09 23.62 -11.17
CA THR A 279 11.62 24.02 -9.84
C THR A 279 10.34 24.85 -9.94
N VAL A 280 9.36 24.52 -9.13
CA VAL A 280 8.13 25.32 -8.97
C VAL A 280 8.05 25.86 -7.55
N TYR A 281 7.90 27.17 -7.42
CA TYR A 281 7.51 27.85 -6.18
C TYR A 281 6.09 28.36 -6.37
N ALA A 282 5.18 28.05 -5.45
CA ALA A 282 3.79 28.46 -5.55
C ALA A 282 3.25 29.02 -4.23
N SER A 283 2.46 30.10 -4.26
CA SER A 283 1.78 30.59 -3.05
C SER A 283 0.44 31.26 -3.32
N GLY A 284 -0.53 31.07 -2.42
CA GLY A 284 -1.83 31.76 -2.47
C GLY A 284 -2.60 31.53 -3.78
N THR A 285 -2.31 30.43 -4.49
CA THR A 285 -2.87 30.10 -5.80
C THR A 285 -3.89 28.99 -5.65
N THR A 286 -5.04 29.15 -6.32
CA THR A 286 -6.04 28.08 -6.43
C THR A 286 -5.70 27.18 -7.60
N VAL A 287 -5.62 25.87 -7.37
CA VAL A 287 -5.39 24.85 -8.41
C VAL A 287 -6.57 23.90 -8.45
N LYS A 288 -7.22 23.77 -9.62
CA LYS A 288 -8.34 22.86 -9.81
C LYS A 288 -8.12 21.96 -11.01
N THR A 289 -8.16 20.64 -10.82
CA THR A 289 -8.12 19.67 -11.93
C THR A 289 -9.41 18.85 -11.97
N THR A 290 -9.88 18.55 -13.18
CA THR A 290 -11.21 17.95 -13.39
C THR A 290 -11.16 16.50 -13.84
N GLN A 291 -10.26 16.16 -14.76
CA GLN A 291 -10.26 14.88 -15.47
C GLN A 291 -9.28 13.86 -14.86
N ASP A 292 -9.40 12.60 -15.25
CA ASP A 292 -8.58 11.50 -14.73
C ASP A 292 -7.08 11.73 -14.91
N THR A 293 -6.29 11.12 -14.04
CA THR A 293 -4.82 11.17 -13.99
C THR A 293 -4.25 12.60 -13.88
N SER A 294 -5.02 13.57 -13.40
CA SER A 294 -4.64 14.99 -13.37
C SER A 294 -4.30 15.45 -11.95
N GLY A 295 -3.04 15.26 -11.55
CA GLY A 295 -2.54 15.69 -10.23
C GLY A 295 -2.63 17.21 -10.00
N GLY A 296 -2.84 17.62 -8.76
CA GLY A 296 -2.93 19.04 -8.38
C GLY A 296 -1.57 19.74 -8.44
N VAL A 297 -0.74 19.48 -7.43
CA VAL A 297 0.71 19.77 -7.45
C VAL A 297 1.47 18.47 -7.67
N HIS A 298 2.45 18.49 -8.59
CA HIS A 298 3.05 17.28 -9.12
C HIS A 298 4.57 17.43 -9.30
N VAL A 299 5.34 16.45 -8.81
CA VAL A 299 6.76 16.26 -9.18
C VAL A 299 7.03 14.88 -9.80
N ALA A 300 7.94 14.81 -10.76
CA ALA A 300 8.47 13.56 -11.28
C ALA A 300 9.91 13.74 -11.79
N GLY A 301 10.63 12.65 -12.05
CA GLY A 301 11.96 12.68 -12.65
C GLY A 301 13.01 13.50 -11.89
N GLY A 302 12.85 13.70 -10.58
CA GLY A 302 13.75 14.52 -9.76
C GLY A 302 13.32 15.99 -9.58
N GLY A 303 12.17 16.38 -10.12
CA GLY A 303 11.66 17.75 -10.02
C GLY A 303 11.44 18.22 -8.59
N THR A 304 11.46 19.54 -8.39
CA THR A 304 11.31 20.15 -7.06
C THR A 304 10.12 21.11 -7.00
N LEU A 305 9.29 21.00 -5.97
CA LEU A 305 8.16 21.91 -5.76
C LEU A 305 8.07 22.42 -4.31
N TYR A 306 7.89 23.72 -4.16
CA TYR A 306 7.69 24.42 -2.89
C TYR A 306 6.35 25.15 -2.88
N GLY A 307 5.51 24.92 -1.87
CA GLY A 307 4.16 25.49 -1.79
C GLY A 307 3.88 26.21 -0.47
N TRP A 308 3.18 27.35 -0.53
CA TRP A 308 2.68 28.07 0.66
C TRP A 308 1.22 28.48 0.52
N ASP A 309 0.36 27.99 1.39
CA ASP A 309 -1.07 28.33 1.45
C ASP A 309 -1.78 28.16 0.09
N LEU A 310 -1.61 27.00 -0.55
CA LEU A 310 -2.35 26.67 -1.78
C LEU A 310 -3.75 26.15 -1.46
N ASP A 311 -4.68 26.33 -2.40
CA ASP A 311 -6.01 25.71 -2.35
C ASP A 311 -6.15 24.81 -3.57
N VAL A 312 -5.99 23.49 -3.36
CA VAL A 312 -5.88 22.49 -4.41
C VAL A 312 -7.09 21.54 -4.34
N GLU A 313 -7.79 21.39 -5.45
CA GLU A 313 -8.93 20.49 -5.58
C GLU A 313 -8.81 19.65 -6.86
N THR A 314 -8.81 18.33 -6.71
CA THR A 314 -8.77 17.39 -7.84
C THR A 314 -10.04 16.53 -7.86
N ASN A 315 -10.54 16.20 -9.06
CA ASN A 315 -11.83 15.52 -9.23
C ASN A 315 -11.77 14.19 -9.99
N GLY A 316 -10.78 13.99 -10.86
CA GLY A 316 -10.66 12.78 -11.67
C GLY A 316 -10.17 11.57 -10.88
N GLU A 317 -10.30 10.38 -11.47
CA GLU A 317 -9.70 9.15 -10.92
C GLU A 317 -8.17 9.22 -10.98
N SER A 318 -7.48 8.53 -10.07
CA SER A 318 -6.01 8.57 -9.94
C SER A 318 -5.39 9.98 -9.99
N SER A 319 -6.04 10.93 -9.33
CA SER A 319 -5.69 12.34 -9.36
C SER A 319 -5.46 12.85 -7.95
N ALA A 320 -4.34 12.48 -7.33
CA ALA A 320 -4.00 12.99 -6.00
C ALA A 320 -3.82 14.51 -6.00
N ALA A 321 -4.18 15.16 -4.89
CA ALA A 321 -4.01 16.61 -4.74
C ALA A 321 -2.52 16.99 -4.65
N ILE A 322 -1.76 16.20 -3.89
CA ILE A 322 -0.29 16.21 -3.87
C ILE A 322 0.17 14.90 -4.49
N ARG A 323 0.85 14.97 -5.62
CA ARG A 323 1.21 13.79 -6.42
C ARG A 323 2.69 13.77 -6.76
N SER A 324 3.25 12.57 -6.79
CA SER A 324 4.53 12.33 -7.46
C SER A 324 4.52 11.03 -8.22
N ASP A 325 5.34 10.96 -9.25
CA ASP A 325 5.43 9.82 -10.15
C ASP A 325 6.89 9.50 -10.50
N ARG A 326 7.07 8.47 -11.36
CA ARG A 326 8.33 7.87 -11.78
C ARG A 326 9.55 8.79 -11.74
N GLY A 327 10.60 8.32 -11.07
CA GLY A 327 11.86 9.04 -10.89
C GLY A 327 11.85 10.04 -9.72
N GLY A 328 10.75 10.10 -8.96
CA GLY A 328 10.62 10.83 -7.71
C GLY A 328 10.86 12.33 -7.82
N GLY A 329 11.35 12.93 -6.74
CA GLY A 329 11.53 14.36 -6.62
C GLY A 329 11.47 14.82 -5.17
N THR A 330 11.26 16.12 -4.98
CA THR A 330 11.11 16.72 -3.66
C THR A 330 9.93 17.67 -3.64
N MET A 331 9.06 17.53 -2.64
CA MET A 331 8.01 18.51 -2.35
C MET A 331 8.08 18.98 -0.90
N VAL A 332 8.03 20.29 -0.70
CA VAL A 332 7.89 20.89 0.63
C VAL A 332 6.74 21.89 0.61
N ILE A 333 5.74 21.64 1.43
CA ILE A 333 4.49 22.40 1.46
C ILE A 333 4.23 22.91 2.88
N ASP A 334 3.88 24.17 3.02
CA ASP A 334 3.50 24.80 4.28
C ASP A 334 2.14 25.50 4.17
N GLY A 335 1.17 25.03 4.95
CA GLY A 335 -0.20 25.52 4.92
C GLY A 335 -1.00 25.09 3.69
N GLY A 336 -2.25 25.53 3.67
CA GLY A 336 -3.18 25.31 2.56
C GLY A 336 -4.17 24.18 2.77
N ASN A 337 -4.96 23.94 1.73
CA ASN A 337 -6.04 22.98 1.67
C ASN A 337 -5.88 22.12 0.41
N TYR A 338 -5.81 20.79 0.57
CA TYR A 338 -5.58 19.85 -0.52
C TYR A 338 -6.65 18.76 -0.48
N VAL A 339 -7.54 18.77 -1.47
CA VAL A 339 -8.71 17.90 -1.53
C VAL A 339 -8.69 17.08 -2.81
N SER A 340 -8.78 15.76 -2.68
CA SER A 340 -9.03 14.83 -3.78
C SER A 340 -10.41 14.17 -3.65
N ASN A 341 -11.10 14.02 -4.78
CA ASN A 341 -12.47 13.49 -4.80
C ASN A 341 -12.63 12.19 -5.59
N GLY A 342 -11.71 11.89 -6.49
CA GLY A 342 -11.79 10.69 -7.33
C GLY A 342 -11.45 9.40 -6.58
N VAL A 343 -11.87 8.27 -7.14
CA VAL A 343 -11.45 6.94 -6.65
C VAL A 343 -9.97 6.73 -6.95
N GLY A 344 -9.25 6.03 -6.06
CA GLY A 344 -7.82 5.79 -6.20
C GLY A 344 -6.99 7.09 -6.22
N SER A 345 -7.52 8.14 -5.60
CA SER A 345 -6.94 9.48 -5.58
C SER A 345 -6.69 9.89 -4.13
N PRO A 346 -5.58 9.47 -3.53
CA PRO A 346 -5.26 9.89 -2.18
C PRO A 346 -5.01 11.39 -2.08
N ALA A 347 -5.02 11.93 -0.86
CA ALA A 347 -4.62 13.32 -0.66
C ALA A 347 -3.14 13.49 -1.03
N ILE A 348 -2.32 12.47 -0.69
CA ILE A 348 -0.92 12.37 -1.09
C ILE A 348 -0.64 11.00 -1.72
N TYR A 349 -0.15 10.99 -2.96
CA TYR A 349 0.45 9.82 -3.61
C TYR A 349 1.96 10.05 -3.78
N SER A 350 2.78 9.18 -3.19
CA SER A 350 4.23 9.38 -3.11
C SER A 350 5.05 8.29 -3.79
N THR A 351 5.82 8.74 -4.78
CA THR A 351 7.06 8.12 -5.28
C THR A 351 8.24 9.08 -5.09
N ALA A 352 8.17 10.00 -4.11
CA ALA A 352 9.13 11.08 -3.86
C ALA A 352 9.42 11.30 -2.35
N ASP A 353 10.27 12.29 -2.04
CA ASP A 353 10.43 12.84 -0.67
C ASP A 353 9.51 14.05 -0.49
N ILE A 354 8.47 13.91 0.33
CA ILE A 354 7.40 14.89 0.51
C ILE A 354 7.32 15.30 1.98
N ALA A 355 7.44 16.59 2.25
CA ALA A 355 7.15 17.17 3.56
C ALA A 355 5.98 18.15 3.48
N VAL A 356 5.02 18.01 4.38
CA VAL A 356 3.86 18.90 4.48
C VAL A 356 3.70 19.38 5.91
N SER A 357 3.48 20.68 6.10
CA SER A 357 3.28 21.30 7.41
C SER A 357 1.98 22.10 7.45
N ASN A 358 1.30 22.14 8.59
CA ASN A 358 0.18 23.05 8.87
C ASN A 358 -0.99 23.01 7.85
N ALA A 359 -1.20 21.88 7.16
CA ALA A 359 -2.15 21.79 6.05
C ALA A 359 -3.35 20.90 6.36
N SER A 360 -4.47 21.16 5.68
CA SER A 360 -5.61 20.24 5.62
C SER A 360 -5.49 19.35 4.38
N LEU A 361 -5.50 18.05 4.59
CA LEU A 361 -5.30 17.01 3.57
C LEU A 361 -6.52 16.08 3.59
N THR A 362 -7.29 16.02 2.51
CA THR A 362 -8.55 15.27 2.48
C THR A 362 -8.71 14.46 1.21
N ALA A 363 -8.87 13.15 1.36
CA ALA A 363 -9.33 12.26 0.30
C ALA A 363 -10.78 11.84 0.57
N ASN A 364 -11.72 12.32 -0.25
CA ASN A 364 -13.15 12.06 -0.06
C ASN A 364 -13.62 10.70 -0.59
N GLY A 365 -12.81 10.02 -1.39
CA GLY A 365 -13.18 8.76 -2.05
C GLY A 365 -12.04 7.74 -2.15
N SER A 366 -10.98 7.93 -1.36
CA SER A 366 -9.77 7.10 -1.36
C SER A 366 -9.12 7.08 0.03
N GLU A 367 -8.10 6.25 0.17
CA GLU A 367 -7.10 6.33 1.23
C GLU A 367 -6.51 7.74 1.31
N ALA A 368 -6.09 8.19 2.48
CA ALA A 368 -5.51 9.52 2.67
C ALA A 368 -4.09 9.59 2.06
N VAL A 369 -3.32 8.52 2.23
CA VAL A 369 -1.91 8.44 1.83
C VAL A 369 -1.61 7.09 1.19
N CYS A 370 -0.83 7.15 0.11
CA CYS A 370 -0.25 6.00 -0.57
C CYS A 370 1.24 6.27 -0.83
N ILE A 371 2.12 5.41 -0.32
CA ILE A 371 3.58 5.48 -0.53
C ILE A 371 4.05 4.20 -1.22
N GLU A 372 4.82 4.38 -2.29
CA GLU A 372 5.39 3.26 -3.02
C GLU A 372 6.90 3.13 -2.83
N GLY A 373 7.39 1.98 -2.39
CA GLY A 373 8.84 1.65 -2.37
C GLY A 373 9.70 2.63 -1.57
N LEU A 374 10.90 2.93 -2.05
CA LEU A 374 11.91 3.76 -1.38
C LEU A 374 11.56 5.27 -1.40
N ASN A 375 10.48 5.66 -0.72
CA ASN A 375 9.98 7.03 -0.69
C ASN A 375 9.50 7.45 0.70
N SER A 376 9.26 8.75 0.88
CA SER A 376 9.02 9.30 2.20
C SER A 376 7.95 10.39 2.22
N ILE A 377 7.15 10.38 3.28
CA ILE A 377 6.19 11.43 3.62
C ILE A 377 6.41 11.83 5.08
N HIS A 378 6.60 13.14 5.30
CA HIS A 378 6.74 13.76 6.61
C HIS A 378 5.65 14.80 6.83
N LEU A 379 4.76 14.55 7.78
CA LEU A 379 3.66 15.45 8.13
C LEU A 379 3.93 16.12 9.48
N TYR A 380 3.77 17.45 9.53
CA TYR A 380 3.97 18.26 10.74
C TYR A 380 2.72 19.10 11.00
N ASP A 381 2.03 18.85 12.11
CA ASP A 381 0.81 19.59 12.48
C ASP A 381 -0.25 19.66 11.35
N CYS A 382 -0.43 18.56 10.62
CA CYS A 382 -1.41 18.45 9.52
C CYS A 382 -2.72 17.78 9.99
N ASP A 383 -3.84 18.16 9.37
CA ASP A 383 -5.12 17.47 9.50
C ASP A 383 -5.31 16.55 8.29
N LEU A 384 -5.12 15.25 8.48
CA LEU A 384 -5.19 14.22 7.44
C LEU A 384 -6.52 13.46 7.52
N THR A 385 -7.26 13.34 6.43
CA THR A 385 -8.53 12.60 6.36
C THR A 385 -8.58 11.70 5.14
N GLY A 386 -8.98 10.44 5.33
CA GLY A 386 -9.24 9.48 4.26
C GLY A 386 -10.61 8.83 4.42
N ASN A 387 -11.30 8.64 3.30
CA ASN A 387 -12.61 7.99 3.21
C ASN A 387 -12.62 7.01 2.03
N MET A 388 -11.80 5.97 2.16
CA MET A 388 -11.69 4.93 1.15
C MET A 388 -12.97 4.10 1.13
N SER A 389 -13.55 3.89 -0.06
CA SER A 389 -14.68 2.98 -0.21
C SER A 389 -14.23 1.52 -0.11
N ASP A 390 -15.11 0.65 0.37
CA ASP A 390 -14.87 -0.79 0.30
C ASP A 390 -14.95 -1.24 -1.16
N LEU A 391 -13.86 -1.84 -1.64
CA LEU A 391 -13.76 -2.33 -3.01
C LEU A 391 -13.49 -3.82 -2.98
N ASP A 392 -14.35 -4.62 -3.62
CA ASP A 392 -14.25 -6.09 -3.66
C ASP A 392 -12.89 -6.61 -4.18
N GLN A 393 -12.16 -5.77 -4.92
CA GLN A 393 -10.84 -6.09 -5.47
C GLN A 393 -9.72 -5.99 -4.43
N ASN A 394 -9.97 -5.28 -3.32
CA ASN A 394 -9.03 -5.12 -2.22
C ASN A 394 -9.30 -6.15 -1.14
N ASP A 395 -8.23 -6.64 -0.53
CA ASP A 395 -8.30 -7.59 0.57
C ASP A 395 -8.85 -6.96 1.87
N ASN A 396 -8.64 -5.64 2.02
CA ASN A 396 -9.06 -4.81 3.15
C ASN A 396 -9.30 -3.35 2.71
N THR A 397 -9.78 -2.51 3.62
CA THR A 397 -9.90 -1.05 3.43
C THR A 397 -8.98 -0.34 4.43
N TRP A 398 -8.28 0.71 4.01
CA TRP A 398 -7.27 1.40 4.84
C TRP A 398 -7.31 2.93 4.67
N THR A 399 -6.63 3.62 5.58
CA THR A 399 -6.44 5.08 5.52
C THR A 399 -5.07 5.47 5.00
N VAL A 400 -4.03 4.70 5.34
CA VAL A 400 -2.64 4.92 4.92
C VAL A 400 -2.06 3.58 4.46
N ILE A 401 -1.49 3.54 3.25
CA ILE A 401 -0.77 2.35 2.73
C ILE A 401 0.69 2.67 2.41
N LEU A 402 1.56 1.74 2.81
CA LEU A 402 2.96 1.67 2.41
C LEU A 402 3.16 0.33 1.71
N TYR A 403 3.52 0.33 0.42
CA TYR A 403 3.71 -0.92 -0.31
C TYR A 403 4.68 -0.77 -1.46
N GLN A 404 5.13 -1.89 -2.03
CA GLN A 404 5.80 -1.87 -3.33
C GLN A 404 4.81 -2.34 -4.40
N SER A 405 4.53 -1.50 -5.39
CA SER A 405 3.71 -1.91 -6.53
C SER A 405 4.51 -2.73 -7.54
N MET A 406 3.79 -3.31 -8.49
CA MET A 406 4.33 -4.07 -9.63
C MET A 406 4.48 -3.21 -10.89
N SER A 407 4.44 -1.88 -10.79
CA SER A 407 4.57 -0.99 -11.97
C SER A 407 6.02 -0.74 -12.37
N GLY A 408 6.96 -0.83 -11.41
CA GLY A 408 8.35 -0.42 -11.60
C GLY A 408 8.56 1.10 -11.61
N ASP A 409 7.57 1.89 -11.19
CA ASP A 409 7.67 3.35 -11.12
C ASP A 409 8.53 3.84 -9.95
N SER A 410 8.62 3.04 -8.90
CA SER A 410 9.38 3.32 -7.70
C SER A 410 10.50 2.29 -7.49
N GLU A 411 11.63 2.76 -6.97
CA GLU A 411 12.72 1.90 -6.53
C GLU A 411 12.30 1.06 -5.31
N VAL A 412 12.71 -0.20 -5.27
CA VAL A 412 12.47 -1.08 -4.12
C VAL A 412 13.30 -0.60 -2.92
N GLY A 413 12.66 -0.43 -1.77
CA GLY A 413 13.33 -0.12 -0.52
C GLY A 413 12.36 0.38 0.55
N ASN A 414 12.90 0.98 1.61
CA ASN A 414 12.13 1.37 2.78
C ASN A 414 11.23 2.60 2.53
N SER A 415 9.91 2.39 2.60
CA SER A 415 8.90 3.45 2.64
C SER A 415 8.86 4.10 4.02
N THR A 416 8.89 5.42 4.11
CA THR A 416 8.84 6.15 5.39
C THR A 416 7.58 6.99 5.50
N PHE A 417 6.76 6.73 6.52
CA PHE A 417 5.68 7.62 6.93
C PHE A 417 5.95 8.17 8.32
N GLN A 418 5.95 9.50 8.43
CA GLN A 418 6.08 10.20 9.70
C GLN A 418 4.93 11.19 9.86
N MET A 419 4.37 11.23 11.07
CA MET A 419 3.42 12.27 11.47
C MET A 419 3.72 12.76 12.89
N ASP A 420 3.98 14.06 13.01
CA ASP A 420 4.26 14.75 14.27
C ASP A 420 3.19 15.81 14.53
N GLY A 421 2.37 15.59 15.56
CA GLY A 421 1.21 16.43 15.86
C GLY A 421 0.06 16.28 14.85
N GLY A 422 -0.84 17.26 14.86
CA GLY A 422 -2.01 17.28 13.98
C GLY A 422 -3.06 16.20 14.29
N SER A 423 -3.85 15.84 13.28
CA SER A 423 -4.91 14.83 13.40
C SER A 423 -4.96 13.88 12.21
N LEU A 424 -5.28 12.61 12.46
CA LEU A 424 -5.53 11.60 11.42
C LEU A 424 -6.95 11.07 11.59
N THR A 425 -7.81 11.31 10.60
CA THR A 425 -9.19 10.83 10.57
C THR A 425 -9.33 9.69 9.56
N SER A 426 -9.64 8.51 10.07
CA SER A 426 -10.02 7.34 9.29
C SER A 426 -11.55 7.28 9.23
N GLU A 427 -12.16 7.68 8.12
CA GLU A 427 -13.62 7.63 7.97
C GLU A 427 -14.15 6.23 7.65
N ASN A 428 -13.29 5.33 7.16
CA ASN A 428 -13.64 3.93 6.86
C ASN A 428 -12.41 3.00 6.92
N GLY A 429 -12.64 1.71 7.19
CA GLY A 429 -11.60 0.67 7.21
C GLY A 429 -10.67 0.73 8.42
N GLY A 430 -9.45 0.20 8.25
CA GLY A 430 -8.36 0.32 9.22
C GLY A 430 -7.48 1.56 8.98
N VAL A 431 -6.51 1.77 9.88
CA VAL A 431 -5.65 2.96 9.81
C VAL A 431 -4.44 2.73 8.90
N PHE A 432 -3.50 1.89 9.31
CA PHE A 432 -2.25 1.63 8.58
C PHE A 432 -2.23 0.24 7.97
N TYR A 433 -1.91 0.15 6.69
CA TYR A 433 -1.66 -1.09 6.00
C TYR A 433 -0.26 -1.07 5.36
N THR A 434 0.55 -2.09 5.63
CA THR A 434 1.85 -2.27 4.99
C THR A 434 1.98 -3.68 4.45
N THR A 435 2.50 -3.79 3.22
CA THR A 435 2.64 -5.05 2.49
C THR A 435 3.72 -4.93 1.42
N ASN A 436 4.40 -6.02 1.10
CA ASN A 436 5.38 -6.09 0.00
C ASN A 436 6.54 -5.08 0.06
N THR A 437 6.84 -4.46 1.20
CA THR A 437 7.89 -3.44 1.29
C THR A 437 8.55 -3.44 2.65
N GLU A 438 9.79 -2.94 2.68
CA GLU A 438 10.35 -2.39 3.91
C GLU A 438 9.60 -1.09 4.23
N SER A 439 9.26 -0.87 5.49
CA SER A 439 8.48 0.28 5.94
C SER A 439 8.88 0.76 7.32
N THR A 440 8.87 2.08 7.49
CA THR A 440 9.07 2.77 8.76
C THR A 440 7.89 3.70 9.00
N ILE A 441 7.17 3.50 10.09
CA ILE A 441 6.02 4.32 10.50
C ILE A 441 6.34 4.93 11.86
N THR A 442 6.38 6.26 11.95
CA THR A 442 6.64 6.96 13.22
C THR A 442 5.54 7.98 13.51
N LEU A 443 4.86 7.81 14.63
CA LEU A 443 3.80 8.72 15.09
C LEU A 443 4.18 9.38 16.41
N SER A 444 4.00 10.70 16.48
CA SER A 444 4.26 11.49 17.67
C SER A 444 3.07 12.40 17.97
N ASN A 445 2.38 12.14 19.09
CA ASN A 445 1.30 13.01 19.60
C ASN A 445 0.24 13.39 18.54
N VAL A 446 -0.18 12.43 17.72
CA VAL A 446 -1.21 12.59 16.67
C VAL A 446 -2.59 12.32 17.27
N ASP A 447 -3.57 13.20 17.03
CA ASP A 447 -4.97 12.95 17.40
C ASP A 447 -5.66 12.06 16.36
N ILE A 448 -5.83 10.77 16.67
CA ILE A 448 -6.42 9.80 15.74
C ILE A 448 -7.92 9.66 15.98
N ASN A 449 -8.71 9.99 14.95
CA ASN A 449 -10.15 9.83 14.92
C ASN A 449 -10.50 8.56 14.12
N TYR A 450 -10.95 7.54 14.84
CA TYR A 450 -11.36 6.26 14.27
C TYR A 450 -12.83 6.29 13.83
N ASN A 451 -13.16 5.55 12.76
CA ASN A 451 -14.54 5.23 12.44
C ASN A 451 -15.14 4.25 13.48
N ASP A 452 -16.48 4.20 13.54
CA ASP A 452 -17.22 3.40 14.54
C ASP A 452 -16.90 1.89 14.47
N ASP A 453 -16.52 1.40 13.28
CA ASP A 453 -16.24 -0.01 12.97
C ASP A 453 -14.76 -0.24 12.62
N ASN A 454 -13.84 0.51 13.25
CA ASN A 454 -12.39 0.44 12.98
C ASN A 454 -11.87 -1.01 12.96
N GLU A 455 -11.43 -1.46 11.78
CA GLU A 455 -11.09 -2.87 11.53
C GLU A 455 -9.76 -3.27 12.16
N PHE A 456 -8.76 -2.40 12.05
CA PHE A 456 -7.43 -2.57 12.62
C PHE A 456 -6.72 -1.22 12.78
N PHE A 457 -5.79 -1.18 13.72
CA PHE A 457 -4.85 -0.07 13.81
C PHE A 457 -3.73 -0.23 12.78
N LEU A 458 -3.08 -1.39 12.75
CA LEU A 458 -1.99 -1.72 11.83
C LEU A 458 -2.22 -3.12 11.29
N GLN A 459 -2.10 -3.28 9.97
CA GLN A 459 -1.99 -4.58 9.31
C GLN A 459 -0.65 -4.66 8.58
N CYS A 460 0.17 -5.64 8.95
CA CYS A 460 1.51 -5.89 8.45
C CYS A 460 1.57 -7.33 7.92
N THR A 461 1.06 -7.52 6.70
CA THR A 461 0.80 -8.87 6.15
C THR A 461 1.15 -8.94 4.67
N GLY A 462 1.22 -10.17 4.15
CA GLY A 462 1.03 -10.45 2.73
C GLY A 462 -0.36 -10.06 2.23
N ASN A 463 -0.62 -10.36 0.97
CA ASN A 463 -1.90 -10.03 0.31
C ASN A 463 -2.18 -10.93 -0.91
N THR A 464 -3.41 -10.88 -1.40
CA THR A 464 -3.87 -11.58 -2.62
C THR A 464 -4.63 -10.62 -3.54
N ASN A 465 -4.16 -9.38 -3.63
CA ASN A 465 -4.97 -8.31 -4.20
C ASN A 465 -5.34 -8.59 -5.66
N GLN A 466 -6.63 -8.43 -5.99
CA GLN A 466 -7.16 -8.77 -7.33
C GLN A 466 -6.67 -7.83 -8.43
N ARG A 467 -6.05 -6.70 -8.08
CA ARG A 467 -5.34 -5.82 -9.03
C ARG A 467 -3.98 -6.37 -9.45
N GLY A 468 -3.58 -7.54 -8.93
CA GLY A 468 -2.38 -8.25 -9.36
C GLY A 468 -1.08 -7.77 -8.73
N TRP A 469 -1.15 -7.02 -7.62
CA TRP A 469 0.04 -6.58 -6.87
C TRP A 469 0.36 -7.43 -5.64
N GLY A 470 -0.30 -8.59 -5.47
CA GLY A 470 0.25 -9.63 -4.60
C GLY A 470 -0.35 -11.01 -4.79
N GLN A 471 0.25 -11.97 -4.10
CA GLN A 471 0.01 -13.40 -4.22
C GLN A 471 0.13 -14.08 -2.85
N SER A 472 -0.75 -15.05 -2.61
CA SER A 472 -0.72 -15.87 -1.39
C SER A 472 0.64 -16.55 -1.20
N GLY A 473 1.16 -16.51 0.03
CA GLY A 473 2.48 -17.02 0.39
C GLY A 473 3.64 -16.09 0.02
N ALA A 474 3.37 -14.90 -0.48
CA ALA A 474 4.35 -13.89 -0.86
C ALA A 474 3.94 -12.49 -0.38
N ASN A 475 4.76 -11.50 -0.70
CA ASN A 475 4.46 -10.08 -0.47
C ASN A 475 4.30 -9.69 1.01
N GLY A 476 4.93 -10.41 1.95
CA GLY A 476 5.03 -9.97 3.34
C GLY A 476 5.69 -8.60 3.48
N ALA A 477 5.35 -7.89 4.54
CA ALA A 477 5.97 -6.60 4.89
C ALA A 477 7.18 -6.79 5.80
N ASP A 478 8.08 -5.81 5.81
CA ASP A 478 9.10 -5.63 6.86
C ASP A 478 8.85 -4.25 7.47
N CYS A 479 8.28 -4.19 8.67
CA CYS A 479 7.74 -2.97 9.26
C CYS A 479 8.39 -2.65 10.60
N HIS A 480 8.89 -1.42 10.69
CA HIS A 480 9.32 -0.79 11.93
C HIS A 480 8.30 0.29 12.31
N PHE A 481 7.52 0.03 13.35
CA PHE A 481 6.51 0.97 13.85
C PHE A 481 6.94 1.56 15.20
N THR A 482 6.94 2.88 15.34
CA THR A 482 7.20 3.57 16.62
C THR A 482 6.10 4.57 16.96
N GLY A 483 5.46 4.39 18.12
CA GLY A 483 4.61 5.40 18.75
C GLY A 483 5.38 6.16 19.83
N ILE A 484 5.30 7.50 19.81
CA ILE A 484 5.95 8.42 20.75
C ILE A 484 4.86 9.28 21.39
N SER A 485 4.60 9.11 22.70
CA SER A 485 3.45 9.76 23.36
C SER A 485 2.16 9.63 22.56
N GLN A 486 1.95 8.45 21.97
CA GLN A 486 0.89 8.21 20.99
C GLN A 486 -0.20 7.33 21.60
N ASP A 487 -1.46 7.76 21.50
CA ASP A 487 -2.62 6.95 21.83
C ASP A 487 -3.11 6.22 20.56
N MET A 488 -3.25 4.89 20.64
CA MET A 488 -3.58 4.02 19.51
C MET A 488 -4.70 3.04 19.87
N GLN A 489 -5.64 2.85 18.95
CA GLN A 489 -6.78 1.94 19.10
C GLN A 489 -6.97 1.07 17.85
N GLY A 490 -7.26 -0.21 18.08
CA GLY A 490 -7.47 -1.21 17.04
C GLY A 490 -6.46 -2.35 17.15
N ASN A 491 -6.74 -3.45 16.45
CA ASN A 491 -5.84 -4.59 16.44
C ASN A 491 -4.57 -4.29 15.65
N VAL A 492 -3.48 -4.93 16.04
CA VAL A 492 -2.26 -5.05 15.23
C VAL A 492 -2.29 -6.45 14.62
N ILE A 493 -2.32 -6.55 13.29
CA ILE A 493 -2.41 -7.81 12.57
C ILE A 493 -1.08 -8.05 11.87
N TRP A 494 -0.54 -9.26 11.99
CA TRP A 494 0.68 -9.69 11.32
C TRP A 494 0.55 -11.13 10.83
N ASP A 495 1.42 -11.55 9.92
CA ASP A 495 1.48 -12.92 9.43
C ASP A 495 2.93 -13.45 9.39
N SER A 496 3.08 -14.77 9.28
CA SER A 496 4.37 -15.43 9.36
C SER A 496 5.29 -15.22 8.16
N ILE A 497 4.86 -14.50 7.11
CA ILE A 497 5.75 -14.08 6.00
C ILE A 497 6.20 -12.62 6.14
N SER A 498 5.74 -11.93 7.19
CA SER A 498 6.08 -10.53 7.49
C SER A 498 6.92 -10.39 8.75
N ASP A 499 7.72 -9.34 8.79
CA ASP A 499 8.56 -8.93 9.92
C ASP A 499 7.98 -7.64 10.51
N LEU A 500 7.74 -7.61 11.83
CA LEU A 500 7.19 -6.45 12.53
C LEU A 500 7.95 -6.21 13.84
N ASP A 501 8.54 -5.03 13.98
CA ASP A 501 9.00 -4.49 15.25
C ASP A 501 8.11 -3.30 15.66
N PHE A 502 7.41 -3.42 16.79
CA PHE A 502 6.42 -2.45 17.25
C PHE A 502 6.81 -1.86 18.61
N TYR A 503 7.13 -0.56 18.62
CA TYR A 503 7.63 0.15 19.79
C TYR A 503 6.59 1.10 20.39
N LEU A 504 6.24 0.87 21.66
CA LEU A 504 5.48 1.80 22.49
C LEU A 504 6.47 2.61 23.35
N THR A 505 6.64 3.89 23.03
CA THR A 505 7.63 4.75 23.68
C THR A 505 7.00 6.02 24.26
N GLU A 506 7.72 6.64 25.20
CA GLU A 506 7.39 7.96 25.78
C GLU A 506 5.92 8.10 26.23
N GLY A 507 5.42 7.09 26.95
CA GLY A 507 4.05 7.12 27.49
C GLY A 507 2.95 6.79 26.47
N SER A 508 3.28 6.13 25.36
CA SER A 508 2.30 5.68 24.38
C SER A 508 1.34 4.64 24.94
N SER A 509 0.16 4.56 24.34
CA SER A 509 -0.84 3.55 24.66
C SER A 509 -1.34 2.80 23.42
N LEU A 510 -1.48 1.48 23.51
CA LEU A 510 -2.16 0.65 22.53
C LEU A 510 -3.39 0.01 23.18
N THR A 511 -4.57 0.19 22.58
CA THR A 511 -5.79 -0.51 22.98
C THR A 511 -6.23 -1.43 21.85
N GLY A 512 -5.91 -2.72 21.97
CA GLY A 512 -6.10 -3.71 20.91
C GLY A 512 -5.49 -5.06 21.24
N ALA A 513 -5.76 -6.05 20.39
CA ALA A 513 -5.05 -7.34 20.38
C ALA A 513 -3.96 -7.34 19.30
N VAL A 514 -2.93 -8.19 19.48
CA VAL A 514 -1.95 -8.49 18.44
C VAL A 514 -2.26 -9.86 17.85
N VAL A 515 -2.74 -9.88 16.61
CA VAL A 515 -3.33 -11.05 15.95
C VAL A 515 -2.36 -11.59 14.92
N ASP A 516 -2.04 -12.88 15.07
CA ASP A 516 -1.35 -13.71 14.10
C ASP A 516 -2.40 -14.25 13.10
N ASP A 517 -2.44 -13.70 11.88
CA ASP A 517 -3.41 -14.01 10.82
C ASP A 517 -2.73 -14.54 9.56
N GLU A 518 -2.74 -15.86 9.42
CA GLU A 518 -2.10 -16.59 8.32
C GLU A 518 -2.91 -16.61 7.02
N THR A 519 -3.98 -15.82 6.90
CA THR A 519 -4.90 -15.85 5.75
C THR A 519 -4.18 -15.66 4.40
N TYR A 520 -3.14 -14.81 4.35
CA TYR A 520 -2.37 -14.53 3.12
C TYR A 520 -1.01 -15.22 3.09
N ALA A 521 -0.59 -15.89 4.17
CA ALA A 521 0.74 -16.45 4.31
C ALA A 521 0.95 -17.80 3.59
N GLY A 522 -0.11 -18.39 2.99
CA GLY A 522 -0.02 -19.65 2.27
C GLY A 522 0.34 -20.82 3.21
N GLU A 523 1.49 -21.46 2.99
CA GLU A 523 2.02 -22.52 3.86
C GLU A 523 2.73 -21.98 5.12
N GLY A 524 2.68 -20.66 5.32
CA GLY A 524 3.38 -19.95 6.38
C GLY A 524 4.83 -19.60 6.04
N GLY A 525 5.47 -18.85 6.92
CA GLY A 525 6.83 -18.34 6.76
C GLY A 525 7.64 -18.30 8.05
N GLY A 526 8.76 -17.59 8.00
CA GLY A 526 9.72 -17.44 9.09
C GLY A 526 9.84 -16.03 9.66
N GLY A 527 8.85 -15.18 9.38
CA GLY A 527 8.75 -13.81 9.87
C GLY A 527 8.42 -13.74 11.36
N TYR A 528 8.27 -12.52 11.88
CA TYR A 528 8.09 -12.30 13.31
C TYR A 528 7.27 -11.05 13.63
N CYS A 529 6.74 -11.01 14.86
CA CYS A 529 6.18 -9.81 15.46
C CYS A 529 6.74 -9.60 16.87
N ASN A 530 7.56 -8.57 17.05
CA ASN A 530 8.13 -8.21 18.34
C ASN A 530 7.45 -6.95 18.88
N ILE A 531 7.07 -6.98 20.15
CA ILE A 531 6.47 -5.85 20.84
C ILE A 531 7.39 -5.37 21.96
N TYR A 532 7.66 -4.06 21.96
CA TYR A 532 8.52 -3.38 22.92
C TYR A 532 7.71 -2.33 23.69
N VAL A 533 7.62 -2.46 25.01
CA VAL A 533 6.81 -1.58 25.86
C VAL A 533 7.69 -0.83 26.86
N SER A 534 7.85 0.48 26.66
CA SER A 534 8.61 1.34 27.58
C SER A 534 7.97 1.42 28.96
N SER A 535 8.78 1.73 29.98
CA SER A 535 8.37 1.75 31.39
C SER A 535 7.16 2.66 31.73
N ASP A 536 6.90 3.66 30.89
CA ASP A 536 5.81 4.61 31.01
C ASP A 536 4.63 4.35 30.04
N SER A 537 4.79 3.40 29.11
CA SER A 537 3.76 3.04 28.13
C SER A 537 2.79 1.96 28.64
N THR A 538 1.63 1.86 28.01
CA THR A 538 0.57 0.92 28.38
C THR A 538 0.01 0.17 27.18
N TRP A 539 -0.12 -1.15 27.31
CA TRP A 539 -0.91 -1.97 26.39
C TRP A 539 -2.19 -2.45 27.09
N ASN A 540 -3.33 -1.91 26.64
CA ASN A 540 -4.67 -2.32 27.03
C ASN A 540 -5.16 -3.44 26.08
N VAL A 541 -4.99 -4.69 26.51
CA VAL A 541 -5.30 -5.89 25.73
C VAL A 541 -6.81 -6.10 25.65
N THR A 542 -7.32 -6.31 24.43
CA THR A 542 -8.75 -6.52 24.17
C THR A 542 -9.10 -7.94 23.69
N GLY A 543 -8.10 -8.80 23.56
CA GLY A 543 -8.24 -10.18 23.07
C GLY A 543 -6.97 -10.97 23.30
N ASP A 544 -7.06 -12.29 23.16
CA ASP A 544 -5.86 -13.14 23.13
C ASP A 544 -4.92 -12.65 22.02
N SER A 545 -3.62 -12.62 22.32
CA SER A 545 -2.61 -12.04 21.43
C SER A 545 -1.43 -12.98 21.24
N THR A 546 -0.82 -12.96 20.07
CA THR A 546 0.34 -13.79 19.71
C THR A 546 1.46 -12.92 19.17
N VAL A 547 2.65 -13.04 19.76
CA VAL A 547 3.85 -12.28 19.38
C VAL A 547 5.08 -13.19 19.40
N SER A 548 6.07 -12.95 18.56
CA SER A 548 7.34 -13.68 18.55
C SER A 548 8.18 -13.38 19.80
N ALA A 549 8.32 -12.10 20.14
CA ALA A 549 8.99 -11.65 21.36
C ALA A 549 8.22 -10.51 22.04
N LEU A 550 8.26 -10.50 23.37
CA LEU A 550 7.70 -9.42 24.17
C LEU A 550 8.75 -8.92 25.17
N GLU A 551 9.16 -7.67 24.99
CA GLU A 551 10.00 -6.96 25.95
C GLU A 551 9.17 -5.87 26.64
N ASN A 552 9.00 -5.99 27.95
CA ASN A 552 8.06 -5.12 28.67
C ASN A 552 8.64 -4.60 29.99
N GLU A 553 8.87 -3.29 30.04
CA GLU A 553 9.03 -2.53 31.29
C GLU A 553 7.75 -1.79 31.69
N GLY A 554 6.79 -1.66 30.77
CA GLY A 554 5.54 -0.93 30.96
C GLY A 554 4.40 -1.72 31.60
N THR A 555 3.17 -1.25 31.36
CA THR A 555 1.95 -1.82 31.93
C THR A 555 1.16 -2.58 30.87
N ILE A 556 0.80 -3.84 31.16
CA ILE A 556 -0.06 -4.66 30.29
C ILE A 556 -1.28 -5.12 31.09
N VAL A 557 -2.45 -4.65 30.69
CA VAL A 557 -3.73 -4.89 31.39
C VAL A 557 -4.88 -5.04 30.39
N ASP A 558 -6.03 -5.52 30.85
CA ASP A 558 -7.27 -5.45 30.06
C ASP A 558 -8.07 -4.16 30.31
N SER A 559 -9.23 -4.04 29.65
CA SER A 559 -10.14 -2.88 29.81
C SER A 559 -10.70 -2.68 31.23
N GLU A 560 -10.65 -3.70 32.10
CA GLU A 560 -11.02 -3.60 33.52
C GLU A 560 -9.82 -3.27 34.42
N GLY A 561 -8.61 -3.14 33.85
CA GLY A 561 -7.36 -2.91 34.55
C GLY A 561 -6.78 -4.17 35.20
N LYS A 562 -7.23 -5.36 34.82
CA LYS A 562 -6.68 -6.63 35.32
C LYS A 562 -5.39 -6.97 34.59
N THR A 563 -4.47 -7.61 35.30
CA THR A 563 -3.19 -8.01 34.70
C THR A 563 -3.43 -9.15 33.71
N VAL A 564 -2.84 -9.06 32.53
CA VAL A 564 -2.93 -10.07 31.48
C VAL A 564 -1.91 -11.18 31.73
N THR A 565 -2.29 -12.43 31.45
CA THR A 565 -1.34 -13.54 31.56
C THR A 565 -0.38 -13.52 30.38
N ILE A 566 0.93 -13.64 30.64
CA ILE A 566 1.96 -13.78 29.61
C ILE A 566 2.51 -15.20 29.69
N GLN A 567 2.34 -15.95 28.60
CA GLN A 567 2.69 -17.36 28.52
C GLN A 567 3.58 -17.63 27.31
N GLY A 568 4.62 -18.43 27.51
CA GLY A 568 5.46 -18.95 26.44
C GLY A 568 4.73 -19.96 25.58
N THR A 569 5.11 -20.07 24.30
CA THR A 569 4.64 -21.15 23.41
C THR A 569 4.98 -22.55 23.94
N ASP A 570 5.95 -22.66 24.85
CA ASP A 570 6.32 -23.88 25.58
C ASP A 570 5.43 -24.17 26.82
N GLY A 571 4.46 -23.28 27.10
CA GLY A 571 3.56 -23.33 28.25
C GLY A 571 4.10 -22.67 29.53
N THR A 572 5.32 -22.13 29.52
CA THR A 572 5.90 -21.42 30.67
C THR A 572 5.12 -20.13 30.95
N VAL A 573 4.56 -19.97 32.14
CA VAL A 573 3.88 -18.73 32.53
C VAL A 573 4.92 -17.75 33.08
N TYR A 574 5.21 -16.69 32.32
CA TYR A 574 6.16 -15.65 32.71
C TYR A 574 5.52 -14.63 33.66
N VAL A 575 4.28 -14.22 33.36
CA VAL A 575 3.47 -13.34 34.20
C VAL A 575 2.10 -13.98 34.40
N GLN A 576 1.73 -14.24 35.64
CA GLN A 576 0.39 -14.72 35.97
C GLN A 576 -0.56 -13.54 36.15
N GLY A 577 -1.53 -13.43 35.24
CA GLY A 577 -2.58 -12.43 35.29
C GLY A 577 -3.90 -12.96 35.89
N ASP A 578 -4.87 -12.05 36.04
CA ASP A 578 -6.26 -12.30 36.42
C ASP A 578 -7.28 -11.82 35.36
N SER A 579 -6.80 -11.28 34.25
CA SER A 579 -7.58 -11.07 33.03
C SER A 579 -8.05 -12.39 32.42
N GLU A 580 -9.09 -12.34 31.60
CA GLU A 580 -9.51 -13.47 30.76
C GLU A 580 -8.60 -13.69 29.55
N TYR A 581 -7.82 -12.69 29.15
CA TYR A 581 -6.94 -12.74 27.99
C TYR A 581 -5.55 -13.28 28.33
N THR A 582 -4.90 -13.86 27.32
CA THR A 582 -3.52 -14.33 27.37
C THR A 582 -2.71 -13.77 26.20
N ILE A 583 -1.49 -13.31 26.48
CA ILE A 583 -0.47 -13.07 25.46
C ILE A 583 0.40 -14.32 25.37
N THR A 584 0.43 -14.94 24.20
CA THR A 584 1.31 -16.05 23.87
C THR A 584 2.57 -15.51 23.19
N THR A 585 3.75 -15.90 23.68
CA THR A 585 5.01 -15.43 23.12
C THR A 585 6.09 -16.50 22.96
N GLY A 586 6.95 -16.37 21.95
CA GLY A 586 8.15 -17.18 21.82
C GLY A 586 9.22 -16.86 22.87
N SER A 587 9.31 -15.60 23.31
CA SER A 587 10.26 -15.16 24.34
C SER A 587 9.77 -13.93 25.10
N TYR A 588 10.14 -13.83 26.38
CA TYR A 588 9.75 -12.73 27.25
C TYR A 588 10.95 -12.14 28.01
N SER A 589 11.00 -10.80 28.09
CA SER A 589 11.96 -10.04 28.90
C SER A 589 11.24 -8.98 29.73
N ASP A 590 11.66 -8.83 30.99
CA ASP A 590 11.22 -7.76 31.91
C ASP A 590 12.08 -6.49 31.81
N SER A 591 12.97 -6.44 30.81
CA SER A 591 13.72 -5.25 30.38
C SER A 591 13.56 -5.06 28.89
N VAL A 592 13.56 -3.81 28.44
CA VAL A 592 13.29 -3.42 27.06
C VAL A 592 14.49 -2.75 26.40
N ASP A 593 14.85 -3.18 25.19
CA ASP A 593 15.81 -2.52 24.31
C ASP A 593 15.08 -1.67 23.26
N LEU A 594 15.05 -0.36 23.49
CA LEU A 594 14.43 0.61 22.58
C LEU A 594 15.41 1.17 21.53
N SER A 595 16.59 0.56 21.35
CA SER A 595 17.58 1.08 20.40
C SER A 595 17.15 0.96 18.92
N GLY A 596 16.15 0.13 18.62
CA GLY A 596 15.52 0.03 17.30
C GLY A 596 14.37 1.01 17.07
N ALA A 597 13.90 1.72 18.10
CA ALA A 597 12.83 2.70 17.94
C ALA A 597 13.28 3.89 17.09
N THR A 598 12.42 4.33 16.19
CA THR A 598 12.68 5.46 15.28
C THR A 598 12.27 6.79 15.92
N SER A 599 12.97 7.87 15.56
CA SER A 599 12.69 9.22 16.04
C SER A 599 12.08 10.07 14.95
N ILE A 600 11.26 11.05 15.34
CA ILE A 600 10.81 12.13 14.44
C ILE A 600 12.01 12.88 13.87
N GLN A 601 12.09 12.95 12.55
CA GLN A 601 12.92 13.92 11.84
C GLN A 601 12.32 15.31 12.04
N ASP A 602 13.14 16.25 12.51
CA ASP A 602 12.70 17.61 12.82
C ASP A 602 12.31 18.38 11.55
N GLN A 603 11.20 19.13 11.62
CA GLN A 603 10.69 19.96 10.51
C GLN A 603 11.75 20.91 9.92
N SER A 604 12.75 21.33 10.70
CA SER A 604 13.85 22.16 10.21
C SER A 604 14.67 21.52 9.09
N ALA A 605 14.62 20.19 8.92
CA ALA A 605 15.21 19.49 7.78
C ALA A 605 14.52 19.86 6.45
N TYR A 606 13.25 20.24 6.51
CA TYR A 606 12.41 20.58 5.36
C TYR A 606 12.00 22.05 5.32
N THR A 607 12.56 22.92 6.17
CA THR A 607 12.20 24.34 6.16
C THR A 607 12.85 25.05 4.98
N VAL A 608 12.02 25.61 4.09
CA VAL A 608 12.46 26.43 2.95
C VAL A 608 11.95 27.85 3.14
N GLU A 609 12.85 28.83 3.00
CA GLU A 609 12.48 30.25 3.07
C GLU A 609 11.63 30.62 1.86
N LYS A 610 10.44 31.20 2.11
CA LYS A 610 9.57 31.72 1.04
C LYS A 610 10.32 32.80 0.24
N PRO A 611 10.54 32.62 -1.08
CA PRO A 611 11.29 33.57 -1.89
C PRO A 611 10.61 34.94 -2.00
N ASP A 612 11.39 36.02 -2.10
CA ASP A 612 10.91 37.40 -2.29
C ASP A 612 10.04 37.58 -3.55
N GLN A 613 10.16 36.68 -4.54
CA GLN A 613 9.37 36.66 -5.76
C GLN A 613 7.90 36.28 -5.52
N LEU A 614 7.58 35.56 -4.43
CA LEU A 614 6.22 35.17 -4.05
C LEU A 614 5.52 36.23 -3.22
#